data_AF-A0A926ACF8-F1
#
_entry.id   AF-A0A926ACF8-F1
#
_cell.length_a   1.000
_cell.length_b   1.000
_cell.length_c   1.000
_cell.angle_alpha   90.00
_cell.angle_beta   90.00
_cell.angle_gamma   90.00
#
_symmetry.space_group_name_H-M   'P 1'
#
loop_
_entity.id
_entity.type
_entity.pdbx_description
1 polymer ?
#
loop_
_entity_poly.entity_id
_entity_poly.type
_entity_poly.pdbx_seq_one_letter_code
_entity_poly.pdbx_strand_id
1 'polypeptide(L)'
;MKTIQLKVRLLAACVFAIAASAFGLGADYENDHPVGGASGWPEGLKELVNTTNRVHGYFVNAEDVFFFSGSATNLTEFLRDYSKIQGIEKHQLILHEGTGAAKSPWSKASKPCDWKLYAVPKSWLAGDGKEKSFILEVHFWTGDKIALDQVAVPRNVEFAGSYLKVFQSITNGMTRAEVEGKFKLDGGLQGASPVRFVHPNCPMFKVNVEFDFKRKASDQNRAVIGKDDKVIRVSKPYMERPFMD
;
A
#
# COMPACT_ATOMS: atom_id res chain seq x y z
N MET A 1 -56.85 39.15 -50.39
CA MET A 1 -55.43 38.83 -50.12
C MET A 1 -55.33 37.95 -48.88
N LYS A 2 -54.70 36.78 -49.04
CA LYS A 2 -54.25 35.79 -48.03
C LYS A 2 -55.29 34.95 -47.27
N THR A 3 -55.60 33.82 -47.91
CA THR A 3 -56.01 32.54 -47.31
C THR A 3 -54.91 31.99 -46.39
N ILE A 4 -55.22 31.55 -45.17
CA ILE A 4 -54.40 30.55 -44.45
C ILE A 4 -55.32 29.54 -43.76
N GLN A 5 -55.24 28.31 -44.27
CA GLN A 5 -55.77 27.07 -43.73
C GLN A 5 -54.93 26.63 -42.51
N LEU A 6 -55.55 26.37 -41.36
CA LEU A 6 -54.88 25.75 -40.22
C LEU A 6 -55.17 24.24 -40.23
N LYS A 7 -54.22 23.45 -40.73
CA LYS A 7 -54.20 21.99 -40.60
C LYS A 7 -53.54 21.61 -39.27
N VAL A 8 -54.29 20.85 -38.48
CA VAL A 8 -53.91 20.12 -37.25
C VAL A 8 -52.61 19.34 -37.44
N ARG A 9 -51.69 19.37 -36.45
CA ARG A 9 -50.67 18.32 -36.26
C ARG A 9 -50.46 17.98 -34.79
N LEU A 10 -50.71 16.69 -34.51
CA LEU A 10 -50.26 15.84 -33.41
C LEU A 10 -49.06 16.38 -32.62
N LEU A 11 -49.22 16.53 -31.30
CA LEU A 11 -48.08 16.47 -30.38
C LEU A 11 -47.72 14.99 -30.17
N ALA A 12 -46.59 14.58 -30.75
CA ALA A 12 -45.93 13.33 -30.41
C ALA A 12 -45.15 13.54 -29.10
N ALA A 13 -45.46 12.72 -28.09
CA ALA A 13 -44.71 12.64 -26.85
C ALA A 13 -43.34 12.01 -27.11
N CYS A 14 -42.26 12.78 -26.94
CA CYS A 14 -40.90 12.23 -26.86
C CYS A 14 -40.49 12.17 -25.38
N VAL A 15 -40.78 11.04 -24.74
CA VAL A 15 -40.14 10.67 -23.48
C VAL A 15 -38.71 10.25 -23.83
N PHE A 16 -37.75 11.15 -23.64
CA PHE A 16 -36.34 10.78 -23.64
C PHE A 16 -36.05 10.00 -22.36
N ALA A 17 -36.13 8.68 -22.43
CA ALA A 17 -35.45 7.81 -21.49
C ALA A 17 -33.94 7.94 -21.74
N ILE A 18 -33.31 8.96 -21.12
CA ILE A 18 -31.86 9.02 -21.03
C ILE A 18 -31.48 7.84 -20.14
N ALA A 19 -30.93 6.78 -20.74
CA ALA A 19 -30.23 5.75 -20.00
C ALA A 19 -29.16 6.47 -19.18
N ALA A 20 -29.38 6.52 -17.85
CA ALA A 20 -28.45 7.11 -16.90
C ALA A 20 -27.15 6.29 -16.96
N SER A 21 -26.27 6.69 -17.86
CA SER A 21 -24.87 6.31 -17.78
C SER A 21 -24.40 6.95 -16.48
N ALA A 22 -24.09 6.14 -15.47
CA ALA A 22 -23.46 6.64 -14.26
C ALA A 22 -22.09 7.19 -14.65
N PHE A 23 -22.02 8.49 -14.94
CA PHE A 23 -20.76 9.19 -15.14
C PHE A 23 -20.10 9.29 -13.77
N GLY A 24 -18.97 8.60 -13.59
CA GLY A 24 -18.12 8.83 -12.43
C GLY A 24 -17.71 10.31 -12.41
N LEU A 25 -17.91 10.98 -11.28
CA LEU A 25 -17.44 12.35 -11.09
C LEU A 25 -15.96 12.29 -10.71
N GLY A 26 -15.11 13.08 -11.37
CA GLY A 26 -13.70 13.14 -11.01
C GLY A 26 -13.06 14.42 -11.54
N ALA A 27 -12.12 14.94 -10.76
CA ALA A 27 -11.31 16.08 -11.15
C ALA A 27 -9.96 16.07 -10.41
N ASP A 28 -9.02 16.83 -10.96
CA ASP A 28 -7.74 17.07 -10.32
C ASP A 28 -7.90 18.05 -9.17
N TYR A 29 -7.11 17.85 -8.11
CA TYR A 29 -6.89 18.86 -7.10
C TYR A 29 -5.83 19.84 -7.60
N GLU A 30 -6.11 21.14 -7.47
CA GLU A 30 -5.14 22.18 -7.76
C GLU A 30 -3.95 22.09 -6.77
N ASN A 31 -2.73 22.11 -7.30
CA ASN A 31 -1.53 21.88 -6.48
C ASN A 31 -1.14 23.07 -5.61
N ASP A 32 -1.55 24.26 -5.99
CA ASP A 32 -1.29 25.54 -5.34
C ASP A 32 -2.36 25.97 -4.33
N HIS A 33 -3.44 25.20 -4.21
CA HIS A 33 -4.54 25.49 -3.30
C HIS A 33 -4.73 24.39 -2.26
N PRO A 34 -5.02 24.74 -1.00
CA PRO A 34 -5.45 23.75 -0.02
C PRO A 34 -6.67 23.00 -0.53
N VAL A 35 -6.64 21.68 -0.42
CA VAL A 35 -7.79 20.84 -0.72
C VAL A 35 -8.77 20.97 0.43
N GLY A 36 -9.99 21.41 0.11
CA GLY A 36 -11.13 21.32 1.00
C GLY A 36 -11.45 19.86 1.23
N GLY A 37 -11.60 19.43 2.49
CA GLY A 37 -11.90 18.04 2.78
C GLY A 37 -13.25 17.62 2.22
N ALA A 38 -13.34 16.41 1.67
CA ALA A 38 -14.62 15.83 1.32
C ALA A 38 -15.45 15.59 2.59
N SER A 39 -16.78 15.60 2.45
CA SER A 39 -17.68 15.32 3.56
C SER A 39 -17.34 13.96 4.19
N GLY A 40 -17.00 13.95 5.47
CA GLY A 40 -16.76 12.72 6.23
C GLY A 40 -15.31 12.27 6.31
N TRP A 41 -14.34 12.99 5.74
CA TRP A 41 -12.92 12.70 5.97
C TRP A 41 -12.60 12.57 7.47
N PRO A 42 -11.72 11.61 7.86
CA PRO A 42 -11.28 11.51 9.24
C PRO A 42 -10.49 12.76 9.65
N GLU A 43 -10.57 13.10 10.94
CA GLU A 43 -9.84 14.22 11.51
C GLU A 43 -8.33 14.08 11.28
N GLY A 44 -7.67 15.16 10.85
CA GLY A 44 -6.25 15.18 10.50
C GLY A 44 -5.95 14.88 9.04
N LEU A 45 -6.87 14.29 8.26
CA LEU A 45 -6.61 13.98 6.85
C LEU A 45 -6.40 15.25 6.01
N LYS A 46 -7.20 16.29 6.26
CA LYS A 46 -7.08 17.57 5.56
C LYS A 46 -5.71 18.19 5.77
N GLU A 47 -5.20 18.17 6.99
CA GLU A 47 -3.90 18.70 7.34
C GLU A 47 -2.79 17.86 6.70
N LEU A 48 -2.92 16.53 6.73
CA LEU A 48 -1.98 15.60 6.13
C LEU A 48 -1.83 15.78 4.61
N VAL A 49 -2.91 16.02 3.88
CA VAL A 49 -2.86 16.16 2.40
C VAL A 49 -2.43 17.54 1.93
N ASN A 50 -2.44 18.53 2.81
CA ASN A 50 -2.07 19.92 2.52
C ASN A 50 -0.64 20.25 2.95
N THR A 51 0.22 19.23 3.11
CA THR A 51 1.66 19.42 3.29
C THR A 51 2.28 20.04 2.03
N THR A 52 3.38 20.78 2.21
CA THR A 52 4.03 21.58 1.15
C THR A 52 4.65 20.76 0.02
N ASN A 53 4.76 19.45 0.20
CA ASN A 53 5.43 18.53 -0.70
C ASN A 53 4.45 17.66 -1.52
N ARG A 54 3.15 18.00 -1.53
CA ARG A 54 2.19 17.45 -2.48
C ARG A 54 2.55 17.92 -3.89
N VAL A 55 2.65 16.98 -4.83
CA VAL A 55 3.00 17.26 -6.24
C VAL A 55 1.83 17.07 -7.21
N HIS A 56 0.80 16.34 -6.77
CA HIS A 56 -0.42 16.08 -7.52
C HIS A 56 -1.53 15.53 -6.62
N GLY A 57 -2.78 15.62 -7.06
CA GLY A 57 -3.88 14.87 -6.47
C GLY A 57 -5.11 14.86 -7.37
N TYR A 58 -6.00 13.90 -7.17
CA TYR A 58 -7.30 13.85 -7.83
C TYR A 58 -8.31 13.08 -6.98
N PHE A 59 -9.58 13.20 -7.33
CA PHE A 59 -10.63 12.32 -6.82
C PHE A 59 -11.39 11.63 -7.97
N VAL A 60 -11.90 10.44 -7.70
CA VAL A 60 -12.91 9.76 -8.53
C VAL A 60 -14.00 9.25 -7.61
N ASN A 61 -15.19 9.83 -7.73
CA ASN A 61 -16.32 9.61 -6.85
C ASN A 61 -15.96 9.88 -5.38
N ALA A 62 -15.83 8.84 -4.56
CA ALA A 62 -15.46 8.93 -3.14
C ALA A 62 -14.01 8.49 -2.88
N GLU A 63 -13.23 8.20 -3.92
CA GLU A 63 -11.83 7.84 -3.82
C GLU A 63 -10.96 9.07 -4.03
N ASP A 64 -10.13 9.39 -3.05
CA ASP A 64 -9.18 10.49 -3.10
C ASP A 64 -7.75 9.95 -3.19
N VAL A 65 -6.96 10.50 -4.11
CA VAL A 65 -5.56 10.11 -4.33
C VAL A 65 -4.67 11.34 -4.32
N PHE A 66 -3.67 11.34 -3.44
CA PHE A 66 -2.69 12.42 -3.31
C PHE A 66 -1.29 11.89 -3.51
N PHE A 67 -0.45 12.60 -4.25
CA PHE A 67 0.92 12.21 -4.56
C PHE A 67 1.89 13.24 -3.98
N PHE A 68 3.01 12.75 -3.47
CA PHE A 68 4.00 13.55 -2.77
C PHE A 68 5.40 13.22 -3.29
N SER A 69 6.29 14.21 -3.22
CA SER A 69 7.72 14.00 -3.48
C SER A 69 8.54 14.71 -2.43
N GLY A 70 9.60 14.09 -1.93
CA GLY A 70 10.39 14.65 -0.85
C GLY A 70 11.59 13.82 -0.46
N SER A 71 12.02 13.99 0.78
CA SER A 71 13.13 13.26 1.42
C SER A 71 12.62 12.21 2.41
N ALA A 72 13.53 11.38 2.93
CA ALA A 72 13.25 10.45 4.04
C ALA A 72 12.67 11.17 5.28
N THR A 73 13.13 12.40 5.58
CA THR A 73 12.59 13.23 6.66
C THR A 73 11.13 13.58 6.39
N ASN A 74 10.81 14.03 5.18
CA ASN A 74 9.43 14.39 4.83
C ASN A 74 8.49 13.18 4.91
N LEU A 75 8.92 12.00 4.44
CA LEU A 75 8.13 10.78 4.56
C LEU A 75 7.99 10.33 6.03
N THR A 76 9.04 10.45 6.84
CA THR A 76 8.99 10.13 8.27
C THR A 76 8.00 11.02 9.02
N GLU A 77 8.01 12.33 8.75
CA GLU A 77 7.06 13.29 9.33
C GLU A 77 5.63 12.99 8.86
N PHE A 78 5.46 12.74 7.55
CA PHE A 78 4.18 12.34 6.98
C PHE A 78 3.61 11.09 7.66
N LEU A 79 4.42 10.04 7.83
CA LEU A 79 4.00 8.81 8.50
C LEU A 79 3.68 9.02 9.98
N ARG A 80 4.39 9.93 10.66
CA ARG A 80 4.11 10.29 12.05
C ARG A 80 2.74 10.94 12.17
N ASP A 81 2.38 11.87 11.30
CA ASP A 81 1.08 12.53 11.35
C ASP A 81 -0.05 11.61 10.87
N TYR A 82 0.21 10.85 9.80
CA TYR A 82 -0.65 9.76 9.36
C TYR A 82 -1.00 8.80 10.51
N SER A 83 -0.01 8.36 11.31
CA SER A 83 -0.20 7.40 12.40
C SER A 83 -1.12 7.86 13.55
N LYS A 84 -1.47 9.16 13.58
CA LYS A 84 -2.36 9.75 14.58
C LYS A 84 -3.82 9.74 14.13
N ILE A 85 -4.09 9.58 12.83
CA ILE A 85 -5.43 9.65 12.26
C ILE A 85 -6.29 8.51 12.83
N GLN A 86 -7.47 8.86 13.32
CA GLN A 86 -8.45 7.91 13.87
C GLN A 86 -9.61 7.73 12.89
N GLY A 87 -10.49 6.75 13.16
CA GLY A 87 -11.63 6.47 12.28
C GLY A 87 -11.25 5.77 10.97
N ILE A 88 -10.05 5.20 10.90
CA ILE A 88 -9.59 4.35 9.80
C ILE A 88 -9.51 2.89 10.25
N GLU A 89 -9.61 1.95 9.31
CA GLU A 89 -9.55 0.51 9.64
C GLU A 89 -8.19 0.10 10.23
N LYS A 90 -7.11 0.61 9.63
CA LYS A 90 -5.72 0.33 10.00
C LYS A 90 -4.81 1.31 9.26
N HIS A 91 -3.61 1.51 9.81
CA HIS A 91 -2.58 2.26 9.12
C HIS A 91 -1.71 1.30 8.30
N GLN A 92 -1.62 1.50 6.99
CA GLN A 92 -0.82 0.68 6.09
C GLN A 92 0.18 1.49 5.28
N LEU A 93 1.41 0.96 5.24
CA LEU A 93 2.48 1.37 4.34
C LEU A 93 2.72 0.27 3.31
N ILE A 94 2.22 0.47 2.09
CA ILE A 94 2.36 -0.44 0.97
C ILE A 94 3.62 -0.10 0.20
N LEU A 95 4.57 -1.03 0.15
CA LEU A 95 5.83 -0.83 -0.55
C LEU A 95 5.75 -1.28 -2.00
N HIS A 96 6.33 -0.46 -2.89
CA HIS A 96 6.44 -0.70 -4.33
C HIS A 96 7.91 -0.63 -4.75
N GLU A 97 8.31 -1.52 -5.66
CA GLU A 97 9.60 -1.41 -6.34
C GLU A 97 9.57 -0.30 -7.39
N GLY A 98 10.74 0.30 -7.67
CA GLY A 98 10.91 1.28 -8.75
C GLY A 98 10.50 2.70 -8.38
N THR A 99 10.04 3.46 -9.38
CA THR A 99 9.68 4.88 -9.24
C THR A 99 8.17 5.08 -9.34
N GLY A 100 7.64 5.97 -8.50
CA GLY A 100 6.24 6.35 -8.53
C GLY A 100 5.96 7.38 -9.62
N ALA A 101 4.75 7.33 -10.18
CA ALA A 101 4.25 8.31 -11.12
C ALA A 101 2.91 8.89 -10.65
N ALA A 102 2.90 10.19 -10.39
CA ALA A 102 1.72 10.98 -10.12
C ALA A 102 0.96 11.24 -11.42
N LYS A 103 -0.22 10.62 -11.55
CA LYS A 103 -1.04 10.69 -12.76
C LYS A 103 -2.52 10.44 -12.44
N SER A 104 -3.37 11.31 -12.95
CA SER A 104 -4.83 11.13 -12.93
C SER A 104 -5.35 10.31 -14.11
N PRO A 105 -6.52 9.67 -13.98
CA PRO A 105 -7.08 8.81 -15.03
C PRO A 105 -7.24 9.51 -16.39
N TRP A 106 -7.56 10.80 -16.41
CA TRP A 106 -7.74 11.61 -17.63
C TRP A 106 -6.47 12.33 -18.11
N SER A 107 -5.40 12.37 -17.30
CA SER A 107 -4.17 13.07 -17.69
C SER A 107 -3.31 12.21 -18.60
N LYS A 108 -2.73 12.82 -19.64
CA LYS A 108 -1.64 12.21 -20.43
C LYS A 108 -0.27 12.43 -19.78
N ALA A 109 -0.12 13.48 -19.00
CA ALA A 109 1.12 13.84 -18.32
C ALA A 109 1.24 13.12 -16.98
N SER A 110 2.47 12.76 -16.62
CA SER A 110 2.82 12.23 -15.30
C SER A 110 3.99 12.98 -14.72
N LYS A 111 4.03 13.12 -13.39
CA LYS A 111 5.19 13.63 -12.66
C LYS A 111 5.77 12.51 -11.79
N PRO A 112 7.08 12.45 -11.54
CA PRO A 112 7.61 11.52 -10.56
C PRO A 112 7.04 11.82 -9.17
N CYS A 113 6.79 10.77 -8.39
CA CYS A 113 6.43 10.86 -6.98
C CYS A 113 7.12 9.78 -6.17
N ASP A 114 7.30 10.04 -4.89
CA ASP A 114 7.99 9.13 -3.96
C ASP A 114 6.99 8.31 -3.15
N TRP A 115 5.84 8.91 -2.79
CA TRP A 115 4.71 8.19 -2.19
C TRP A 115 3.37 8.77 -2.61
N LYS A 116 2.31 7.99 -2.40
CA LYS A 116 0.92 8.44 -2.51
C LYS A 116 0.13 8.09 -1.26
N LEU A 117 -0.92 8.87 -1.00
CA LEU A 117 -1.98 8.55 -0.06
C LEU A 117 -3.23 8.20 -0.87
N TYR A 118 -3.85 7.07 -0.55
CA TYR A 118 -5.16 6.66 -1.05
C TYR A 118 -6.16 6.71 0.11
N ALA A 119 -7.28 7.39 -0.08
CA ALA A 119 -8.34 7.52 0.91
C ALA A 119 -9.69 7.18 0.28
N VAL A 120 -10.50 6.36 0.97
CA VAL A 120 -11.86 6.05 0.54
C VAL A 120 -12.74 5.71 1.75
N PRO A 121 -14.01 6.17 1.81
CA PRO A 121 -14.96 5.68 2.79
C PRO A 121 -15.20 4.18 2.59
N LYS A 122 -15.11 3.37 3.64
CA LYS A 122 -15.28 1.92 3.49
C LYS A 122 -16.69 1.52 3.03
N SER A 123 -17.70 2.27 3.45
CA SER A 123 -19.07 2.13 2.97
C SER A 123 -19.22 2.30 1.45
N TRP A 124 -18.32 3.07 0.81
CA TRP A 124 -18.30 3.18 -0.65
C TRP A 124 -17.91 1.86 -1.31
N LEU A 125 -16.90 1.19 -0.79
CA LEU A 125 -16.44 -0.12 -1.30
C LEU A 125 -17.41 -1.26 -0.95
N ALA A 126 -18.04 -1.21 0.23
CA ALA A 126 -19.02 -2.19 0.66
C ALA A 126 -20.39 -2.04 -0.05
N GLY A 127 -20.68 -0.85 -0.60
CA GLY A 127 -21.95 -0.54 -1.27
C GLY A 127 -23.16 -0.48 -0.34
N ASP A 128 -22.96 -0.45 0.99
CA ASP A 128 -24.03 -0.56 1.98
C ASP A 128 -24.37 0.73 2.73
N GLY A 129 -23.51 1.76 2.63
CA GLY A 129 -23.69 3.06 3.29
C GLY A 129 -23.60 3.04 4.83
N LYS A 130 -23.26 1.90 5.46
CA LYS A 130 -23.35 1.71 6.92
C LYS A 130 -22.03 1.91 7.62
N GLU A 131 -20.93 1.53 6.97
CA GLU A 131 -19.62 1.59 7.59
C GLU A 131 -19.04 3.01 7.56
N LYS A 132 -18.72 3.52 8.75
CA LYS A 132 -18.22 4.89 8.96
C LYS A 132 -16.70 5.00 9.02
N SER A 133 -15.99 3.90 8.80
CA SER A 133 -14.52 3.89 8.78
C SER A 133 -13.99 4.27 7.40
N PHE A 134 -12.76 4.74 7.36
CA PHE A 134 -12.02 5.00 6.13
C PHE A 134 -10.97 3.92 5.90
N ILE A 135 -10.74 3.59 4.64
CA ILE A 135 -9.51 2.95 4.21
C ILE A 135 -8.54 4.07 3.85
N LEU A 136 -7.38 4.07 4.50
CA LEU A 136 -6.33 5.06 4.28
C LEU A 136 -5.00 4.35 4.13
N GLU A 137 -4.42 4.39 2.95
CA GLU A 137 -3.22 3.63 2.59
C GLU A 137 -2.12 4.56 2.09
N VAL A 138 -0.91 4.41 2.64
CA VAL A 138 0.29 5.08 2.13
C VAL A 138 1.01 4.11 1.23
N HIS A 139 1.20 4.45 -0.04
CA HIS A 139 2.02 3.66 -0.95
C HIS A 139 3.36 4.35 -1.15
N PHE A 140 4.45 3.67 -0.83
CA PHE A 140 5.80 4.20 -0.92
C PHE A 140 6.62 3.41 -1.96
N TRP A 141 7.24 4.13 -2.89
CA TRP A 141 8.14 3.54 -3.88
C TRP A 141 9.58 3.59 -3.37
N THR A 142 10.18 2.41 -3.15
CA THR A 142 11.54 2.26 -2.61
C THR A 142 12.62 2.40 -3.68
N GLY A 143 12.41 3.28 -4.66
CA GLY A 143 13.39 3.58 -5.71
C GLY A 143 14.64 4.27 -5.15
N ASP A 144 15.51 4.73 -6.04
CA ASP A 144 16.87 5.18 -5.67
C ASP A 144 16.92 6.41 -4.75
N LYS A 145 15.82 7.16 -4.61
CA LYS A 145 15.81 8.45 -3.92
C LYS A 145 15.68 8.35 -2.39
N ILE A 146 14.84 7.45 -1.88
CA ILE A 146 14.57 7.31 -0.44
C ILE A 146 14.80 5.84 -0.07
N ALA A 147 15.89 5.59 0.65
CA ALA A 147 16.13 4.27 1.22
C ALA A 147 15.18 4.03 2.40
N LEU A 148 14.52 2.86 2.43
CA LEU A 148 13.53 2.54 3.46
C LEU A 148 14.15 2.53 4.88
N ASP A 149 15.45 2.24 5.02
CA ASP A 149 16.18 2.22 6.29
C ASP A 149 16.40 3.60 6.92
N GLN A 150 16.23 4.66 6.11
CA GLN A 150 16.25 6.05 6.54
C GLN A 150 14.87 6.54 7.03
N VAL A 151 13.81 5.76 6.83
CA VAL A 151 12.43 6.13 7.16
C VAL A 151 12.05 5.57 8.52
N ALA A 152 11.68 6.44 9.47
CA ALA A 152 11.15 5.98 10.75
C ALA A 152 9.64 5.73 10.63
N VAL A 153 9.26 4.45 10.56
CA VAL A 153 7.87 4.02 10.47
C VAL A 153 7.28 3.85 11.88
N PRO A 154 6.19 4.56 12.25
CA PRO A 154 5.55 4.39 13.55
C PRO A 154 5.06 2.96 13.79
N ARG A 155 5.08 2.51 15.06
CA ARG A 155 4.82 1.10 15.42
C ARG A 155 3.43 0.59 15.01
N ASN A 156 2.44 1.48 14.93
CA ASN A 156 1.07 1.16 14.54
C ASN A 156 0.82 1.22 13.03
N VAL A 157 1.83 1.53 12.22
CA VAL A 157 1.77 1.49 10.75
C VAL A 157 2.26 0.13 10.29
N GLU A 158 1.36 -0.66 9.72
CA GLU A 158 1.65 -2.01 9.23
C GLU A 158 2.18 -1.96 7.80
N PHE A 159 3.18 -2.78 7.50
CA PHE A 159 3.63 -2.94 6.13
C PHE A 159 2.67 -3.82 5.32
N ALA A 160 2.53 -3.53 4.04
CA ALA A 160 1.81 -4.34 3.07
C ALA A 160 2.53 -4.30 1.71
N GLY A 161 2.13 -5.16 0.76
CA GLY A 161 2.65 -5.13 -0.61
C GLY A 161 3.34 -6.41 -1.08
N SER A 162 4.00 -6.33 -2.24
CA SER A 162 4.56 -7.48 -2.97
C SER A 162 5.67 -8.19 -2.18
N TYR A 163 6.48 -7.47 -1.41
CA TYR A 163 7.53 -8.06 -0.58
C TYR A 163 7.00 -9.06 0.45
N LEU A 164 5.81 -8.80 1.03
CA LEU A 164 5.18 -9.72 1.97
C LEU A 164 4.68 -11.00 1.28
N LYS A 165 4.31 -10.94 0.00
CA LYS A 165 3.89 -12.13 -0.76
C LYS A 165 5.03 -13.14 -0.88
N VAL A 166 6.27 -12.66 -0.99
CA VAL A 166 7.44 -13.54 -1.05
C VAL A 166 7.55 -14.34 0.26
N PHE A 167 7.43 -13.69 1.42
CA PHE A 167 7.42 -14.36 2.72
C PHE A 167 6.22 -15.29 2.91
N GLN A 168 5.04 -14.90 2.44
CA GLN A 168 3.84 -15.75 2.45
C GLN A 168 3.98 -17.01 1.58
N SER A 169 4.97 -17.05 0.68
CA SER A 169 5.27 -18.24 -0.12
C SER A 169 6.08 -19.30 0.63
N ILE A 170 6.53 -19.04 1.87
CA ILE A 170 7.11 -20.06 2.74
C ILE A 170 5.99 -20.80 3.45
N THR A 171 5.88 -22.10 3.22
CA THR A 171 4.90 -22.95 3.87
C THR A 171 5.56 -24.09 4.63
N ASN A 172 4.86 -24.63 5.61
CA ASN A 172 5.27 -25.87 6.27
C ASN A 172 5.48 -26.99 5.24
N GLY A 173 6.52 -27.80 5.43
CA GLY A 173 6.90 -28.89 4.52
C GLY A 173 7.84 -28.49 3.38
N MET A 174 8.08 -27.20 3.14
CA MET A 174 9.19 -26.75 2.28
C MET A 174 10.54 -27.21 2.86
N THR A 175 11.50 -27.46 1.99
CA THR A 175 12.88 -27.77 2.37
C THR A 175 13.67 -26.50 2.66
N ARG A 176 14.72 -26.63 3.48
CA ARG A 176 15.69 -25.55 3.70
C ARG A 176 16.28 -25.04 2.39
N ALA A 177 16.60 -25.91 1.44
CA ALA A 177 17.10 -25.52 0.13
C ALA A 177 16.11 -24.63 -0.65
N GLU A 178 14.81 -24.94 -0.61
CA GLU A 178 13.79 -24.12 -1.28
C GLU A 178 13.63 -22.75 -0.61
N VAL A 179 13.79 -22.65 0.72
CA VAL A 179 13.78 -21.36 1.44
C VAL A 179 15.02 -20.55 1.08
N GLU A 180 16.21 -21.15 1.14
CA GLU A 180 17.49 -20.49 0.79
C GLU A 180 17.57 -20.09 -0.69
N GLY A 181 16.81 -20.74 -1.58
CA GLY A 181 16.68 -20.32 -2.97
C GLY A 181 15.87 -19.03 -3.17
N LYS A 182 15.01 -18.68 -2.21
CA LYS A 182 14.13 -17.50 -2.26
C LYS A 182 14.63 -16.34 -1.39
N PHE A 183 15.37 -16.63 -0.33
CA PHE A 183 15.78 -15.66 0.69
C PHE A 183 17.27 -15.73 0.96
N LYS A 184 17.83 -14.62 1.46
CA LYS A 184 19.19 -14.59 1.98
C LYS A 184 19.18 -14.85 3.48
N LEU A 185 20.23 -15.46 4.01
CA LEU A 185 20.45 -15.46 5.45
C LEU A 185 20.75 -14.04 5.92
N ASP A 186 20.26 -13.65 7.09
CA ASP A 186 20.48 -12.30 7.65
C ASP A 186 21.95 -12.03 8.02
N GLY A 187 22.80 -13.07 8.10
CA GLY A 187 24.14 -12.97 8.67
C GLY A 187 24.17 -13.17 10.19
N GLY A 188 25.31 -12.90 10.82
CA GLY A 188 25.50 -13.10 12.26
C GLY A 188 25.61 -14.56 12.72
N LEU A 189 25.83 -14.72 14.03
CA LEU A 189 25.78 -16.01 14.68
C LEU A 189 24.33 -16.53 14.70
N GLN A 190 24.05 -17.51 13.83
CA GLN A 190 22.75 -18.18 13.73
C GLN A 190 22.82 -19.58 14.36
N GLY A 191 21.76 -19.97 15.07
CA GLY A 191 21.55 -21.35 15.50
C GLY A 191 21.07 -22.25 14.36
N ALA A 192 20.85 -23.54 14.64
CA ALA A 192 20.30 -24.47 13.65
C ALA A 192 18.81 -24.20 13.32
N SER A 193 18.07 -23.67 14.30
CA SER A 193 16.65 -23.31 14.23
C SER A 193 16.25 -22.53 15.52
N PRO A 194 15.45 -21.45 15.45
CA PRO A 194 15.02 -20.77 14.24
C PRO A 194 16.20 -20.15 13.48
N VAL A 195 16.06 -20.06 12.17
CA VAL A 195 17.02 -19.36 11.29
C VAL A 195 16.37 -18.10 10.76
N ARG A 196 17.11 -16.99 10.82
CA ARG A 196 16.64 -15.69 10.35
C ARG A 196 17.01 -15.48 8.88
N PHE A 197 15.99 -15.29 8.06
CA PHE A 197 16.10 -14.99 6.64
C PHE A 197 15.66 -13.55 6.34
N VAL A 198 16.24 -12.96 5.29
CA VAL A 198 15.89 -11.63 4.80
C VAL A 198 15.45 -11.63 3.35
N HIS A 199 14.62 -10.65 2.99
CA HIS A 199 14.25 -10.44 1.60
C HIS A 199 15.48 -10.05 0.77
N PRO A 200 15.74 -10.68 -0.39
CA PRO A 200 16.98 -10.48 -1.16
C PRO A 200 17.18 -9.04 -1.63
N ASN A 201 16.08 -8.31 -1.88
CA ASN A 201 16.05 -6.91 -2.32
C ASN A 201 15.71 -5.93 -1.19
N CYS A 202 15.40 -6.41 0.02
CA CYS A 202 15.04 -5.55 1.15
C CYS A 202 15.49 -6.18 2.47
N PRO A 203 16.79 -6.08 2.82
CA PRO A 203 17.39 -6.78 3.96
C PRO A 203 16.77 -6.47 5.33
N MET A 204 15.95 -5.42 5.42
CA MET A 204 15.24 -5.06 6.64
C MET A 204 14.02 -5.92 6.94
N PHE A 205 13.42 -6.54 5.92
CA PHE A 205 12.34 -7.49 6.14
C PHE A 205 12.95 -8.83 6.49
N LYS A 206 12.61 -9.30 7.68
CA LYS A 206 13.10 -10.55 8.23
C LYS A 206 11.95 -11.51 8.50
N VAL A 207 12.27 -12.79 8.45
CA VAL A 207 11.40 -13.88 8.89
C VAL A 207 12.23 -14.90 9.65
N ASN A 208 11.68 -15.43 10.73
CA ASN A 208 12.26 -16.57 11.42
C ASN A 208 11.58 -17.84 10.91
N VAL A 209 12.41 -18.77 10.42
CA VAL A 209 11.96 -20.07 9.92
C VAL A 209 12.52 -21.16 10.81
N GLU A 210 11.63 -21.99 11.33
CA GLU A 210 12.01 -23.16 12.08
C GLU A 210 11.98 -24.39 11.21
N PHE A 211 13.06 -25.16 11.29
CA PHE A 211 13.23 -26.41 10.59
C PHE A 211 13.19 -27.58 11.55
N ASP A 212 12.64 -28.70 11.08
CA ASP A 212 12.88 -30.02 11.61
C ASP A 212 14.22 -30.53 11.05
N PHE A 213 15.19 -30.71 11.95
CA PHE A 213 16.55 -31.12 11.62
C PHE A 213 16.96 -32.31 12.48
N LYS A 214 17.83 -33.16 11.93
CA LYS A 214 18.30 -34.35 12.61
C LYS A 214 19.31 -33.99 13.70
N ARG A 215 19.37 -34.81 14.76
CA ARG A 215 20.42 -34.72 15.79
C ARG A 215 21.31 -35.95 15.74
N LYS A 216 22.62 -35.73 15.84
CA LYS A 216 23.60 -36.82 15.85
C LYS A 216 23.81 -37.29 17.29
N ALA A 217 23.19 -38.42 17.64
CA ALA A 217 23.29 -39.00 18.98
C ALA A 217 24.75 -39.26 19.41
N SER A 218 25.61 -39.65 18.46
CA SER A 218 27.03 -39.91 18.70
C SER A 218 27.89 -38.66 18.89
N ASP A 219 27.32 -37.46 18.78
CA ASP A 219 28.02 -36.18 18.90
C ASP A 219 27.23 -35.24 19.82
N GLN A 220 27.01 -35.69 21.07
CA GLN A 220 26.30 -34.92 22.10
C GLN A 220 24.93 -34.37 21.65
N ASN A 221 24.21 -35.09 20.79
CA ASN A 221 22.94 -34.65 20.18
C ASN A 221 23.04 -33.32 19.40
N ARG A 222 24.21 -33.04 18.82
CA ARG A 222 24.46 -31.88 17.95
C ARG A 222 23.50 -31.89 16.77
N ALA A 223 22.98 -30.70 16.44
CA ALA A 223 22.15 -30.48 15.27
C ALA A 223 22.94 -30.74 13.97
N VAL A 224 22.36 -31.53 13.08
CA VAL A 224 22.86 -31.73 11.72
C VAL A 224 21.97 -30.94 10.78
N ILE A 225 22.51 -29.86 10.22
CA ILE A 225 21.80 -28.98 9.30
C ILE A 225 21.81 -29.62 7.91
N GLY A 226 20.63 -29.95 7.40
CA GLY A 226 20.41 -30.56 6.10
C GLY A 226 19.71 -29.62 5.13
N LYS A 227 20.03 -29.73 3.83
CA LYS A 227 19.29 -29.02 2.77
C LYS A 227 17.85 -29.53 2.62
N ASP A 228 17.59 -30.75 3.06
CA ASP A 228 16.31 -31.45 3.09
C ASP A 228 15.49 -31.19 4.36
N ASP A 229 16.05 -30.49 5.36
CA ASP A 229 15.36 -30.10 6.60
C ASP A 229 14.01 -29.43 6.28
N LYS A 230 12.95 -29.82 6.98
CA LYS A 230 11.59 -29.40 6.66
C LYS A 230 11.13 -28.22 7.50
N VAL A 231 10.55 -27.20 6.87
CA VAL A 231 9.91 -26.09 7.58
C VAL A 231 8.76 -26.61 8.42
N ILE A 232 8.78 -26.32 9.72
CA ILE A 232 7.72 -26.68 10.67
C ILE A 232 6.97 -25.45 11.20
N ARG A 233 7.61 -24.28 11.20
CA ARG A 233 7.00 -23.02 11.62
C ARG A 233 7.66 -21.84 10.93
N VAL A 234 6.85 -20.83 10.62
CA VAL A 234 7.29 -19.57 10.04
C VAL A 234 6.71 -18.44 10.89
N SER A 235 7.53 -17.48 11.30
CA SER A 235 7.04 -16.30 12.02
C SER A 235 6.22 -15.39 11.10
N LYS A 236 5.46 -14.47 11.67
CA LYS A 236 5.02 -13.29 10.89
C LYS A 236 6.27 -12.54 10.40
N PRO A 237 6.32 -12.07 9.14
CA PRO A 237 7.40 -11.19 8.69
C PRO A 237 7.43 -9.93 9.54
N TYR A 238 8.63 -9.44 9.81
CA TYR A 238 8.82 -8.25 10.64
C TYR A 238 9.99 -7.41 10.11
N MET A 239 10.03 -6.14 10.53
CA MET A 239 11.11 -5.24 10.16
C MET A 239 12.09 -5.10 11.32
N GLU A 240 13.36 -5.21 11.01
CA GLU A 240 14.46 -4.96 11.93
C GLU A 240 15.59 -4.32 11.11
N ARG A 241 16.31 -3.36 11.67
CA ARG A 241 17.46 -2.77 10.97
C ARG A 241 18.45 -3.88 10.57
N PRO A 242 19.14 -3.76 9.43
CA PRO A 242 20.17 -4.72 9.07
C PRO A 242 21.22 -4.74 10.19
N PHE A 243 21.52 -5.93 10.69
CA PHE A 243 22.71 -6.11 11.51
C PHE A 243 23.84 -6.33 10.51
N MET A 244 24.73 -5.35 10.37
CA MET A 244 26.03 -5.60 9.75
C MET A 244 26.97 -6.01 10.88
N ASP A 245 27.29 -7.30 10.95
CA ASP A 245 28.51 -7.76 11.63
C ASP A 245 29.72 -7.69 10.68
#